data_AF-A0A9E4BV23-F1
#
_entry.id   AF-A0A9E4BV23-F1
#
_cell.length_a   1.000
_cell.length_b   1.000
_cell.length_c   1.000
_cell.angle_alpha   90.00
_cell.angle_beta   90.00
_cell.angle_gamma   90.00
#
_symmetry.space_group_name_H-M   'P 1'
#
loop_
_entity.id
_entity.type
_entity.pdbx_description
1 polymer ?
#
loop_
_entity_poly.entity_id
_entity_poly.type
_entity_poly.pdbx_seq_one_letter_code
_entity_poly.pdbx_strand_id
1 'polypeptide(L)'
;GIIFWDTMREYHNVEYVNPLTSTNPCGEQPLASYTACNLGNLNLVNFVGADGEFDYEALGEAACVATRFLDNVIEYNMDNHALPKIREAVASDRRVGAGLDAE
;
A
#
# COMPACT_ATOMS: atom_id res chain seq x y z
N GLY A 1 -6.10 16.02 -9.09
CA GLY A 1 -5.82 16.35 -7.68
C GLY A 1 -4.76 17.43 -7.59
N ILE A 2 -4.38 17.82 -6.38
CA ILE A 2 -3.24 18.70 -6.09
C ILE A 2 -2.23 17.86 -5.30
N ILE A 3 -0.96 17.93 -5.67
CA ILE A 3 0.12 17.20 -5.00
C ILE A 3 1.13 18.21 -4.46
N PHE A 4 1.43 18.11 -3.17
CA PHE A 4 2.52 18.86 -2.53
C PHE A 4 3.77 17.97 -2.52
N TRP A 5 4.56 18.08 -3.59
CA TRP A 5 5.68 17.18 -3.85
C TRP A 5 6.75 17.22 -2.75
N ASP A 6 7.08 18.41 -2.27
CA ASP A 6 8.11 18.58 -1.23
C ASP A 6 7.69 17.90 0.08
N THR A 7 6.42 18.04 0.47
CA THR A 7 5.86 17.36 1.65
C THR A 7 5.88 15.84 1.49
N MET A 8 5.50 15.31 0.33
CA MET A 8 5.57 13.87 0.09
C MET A 8 7.00 13.34 0.26
N ARG A 9 7.99 14.01 -0.32
CA ARG A 9 9.40 13.59 -0.23
C ARG A 9 9.95 13.66 1.19
N GLU A 10 9.60 14.70 1.95
CA GLU A 10 10.04 14.88 3.34
C GLU A 10 9.59 13.73 4.24
N TYR A 11 8.34 13.27 4.09
CA TYR A 11 7.76 12.24 4.95
C TYR A 11 7.87 10.82 4.40
N HIS A 12 8.41 10.63 3.19
CA HIS A 12 8.49 9.29 2.61
C HIS A 12 9.69 8.50 3.10
N ASN A 13 9.40 7.37 3.74
CA ASN A 13 10.39 6.40 4.26
C ASN A 13 11.31 5.73 3.22
N VAL A 14 11.27 6.09 1.94
CA VAL A 14 12.10 5.48 0.88
C VAL A 14 13.06 6.45 0.24
N GLU A 15 12.85 7.75 0.48
CA GLU A 15 13.56 8.82 -0.20
C GLU A 15 15.08 8.71 0.00
N TYR A 16 15.53 8.11 1.10
CA TYR A 16 16.95 7.91 1.41
C TYR A 16 17.64 6.81 0.60
N VAL A 17 16.89 5.87 -0.02
CA VAL A 17 17.45 4.71 -0.73
C VAL A 17 16.95 4.58 -2.17
N ASN A 18 15.71 4.98 -2.44
CA ASN A 18 15.10 4.94 -3.76
C ASN A 18 14.19 6.18 -3.93
N PRO A 19 14.76 7.32 -4.38
CA PRO A 19 14.02 8.59 -4.43
C PRO A 19 12.75 8.53 -5.26
N LEU A 20 11.72 9.24 -4.81
CA LEU A 20 10.44 9.34 -5.49
C LEU A 20 10.60 10.04 -6.84
N THR A 21 9.87 9.56 -7.86
CA THR A 21 9.90 10.15 -9.20
C THR A 21 8.54 10.63 -9.68
N SER A 22 7.45 10.03 -9.21
CA SER A 22 6.08 10.44 -9.53
C SER A 22 5.10 9.84 -8.52
N THR A 23 3.80 10.09 -8.71
CA THR A 23 2.75 9.29 -8.07
C THR A 23 2.17 8.29 -9.06
N ASN A 24 1.44 7.30 -8.56
CA ASN A 24 0.57 6.47 -9.39
C ASN A 24 -0.63 7.31 -9.97
N PRO A 25 -1.45 6.74 -10.88
CA PRO A 25 -2.55 7.46 -11.53
C PRO A 25 -3.65 7.99 -10.58
N CYS A 26 -3.85 7.32 -9.45
CA CYS A 26 -4.87 7.71 -8.46
C CYS A 26 -4.33 8.73 -7.43
N GLY A 27 -3.00 8.89 -7.32
CA GLY A 27 -2.34 9.93 -6.53
C GLY A 27 -2.11 9.59 -5.06
N GLU A 28 -2.51 8.42 -4.61
CA GLU A 28 -2.39 7.92 -3.23
C GLU A 28 -1.04 7.26 -2.93
N GLN A 29 -0.29 6.86 -3.97
CA GLN A 29 1.04 6.28 -3.84
C GLN A 29 2.08 7.16 -4.52
N PRO A 30 2.93 7.89 -3.76
CA PRO A 30 4.19 8.39 -4.27
C PRO A 30 5.13 7.20 -4.47
N LEU A 31 5.71 7.09 -5.66
CA LEU A 31 6.48 5.93 -6.08
C LEU A 31 7.84 6.35 -6.62
N ALA A 32 8.83 5.50 -6.31
CA ALA A 32 10.10 5.51 -6.99
C ALA A 32 10.00 4.74 -8.31
N SER A 33 10.97 4.92 -9.20
CA SER A 33 10.95 4.32 -10.53
C SER A 33 10.80 2.79 -10.48
N TYR A 34 9.97 2.24 -11.35
CA TYR A 34 9.72 0.80 -11.50
C TYR A 34 9.11 0.08 -10.28
N THR A 35 8.75 0.79 -9.22
CA THR A 35 7.99 0.21 -8.10
C THR A 35 6.52 -0.01 -8.49
N ALA A 36 5.81 -0.85 -7.74
CA ALA A 36 4.43 -1.23 -8.02
C ALA A 36 3.49 -0.93 -6.85
N CYS A 37 2.22 -0.70 -7.18
CA CYS A 37 1.13 -0.61 -6.20
C CYS A 37 0.60 -2.02 -5.92
N ASN A 38 0.76 -2.51 -4.69
CA ASN A 38 0.10 -3.73 -4.22
C ASN A 38 -0.93 -3.36 -3.16
N LEU A 39 -2.20 -3.33 -3.57
CA LEU A 39 -3.27 -2.65 -2.84
C LEU A 39 -4.36 -3.62 -2.37
N GLY A 40 -4.96 -3.32 -1.24
CA GLY A 40 -6.16 -4.00 -0.73
C GLY A 40 -6.89 -3.11 0.28
N ASN A 41 -8.15 -3.41 0.57
CA ASN A 41 -8.97 -2.61 1.47
C ASN A 41 -9.54 -3.43 2.63
N LEU A 42 -9.75 -2.76 3.76
CA LEU A 42 -10.54 -3.27 4.88
C LEU A 42 -11.90 -2.57 4.90
N ASN A 43 -12.96 -3.37 4.96
CA ASN A 43 -14.32 -2.85 5.07
C ASN A 43 -14.65 -2.47 6.51
N LEU A 44 -14.77 -1.17 6.76
CA LEU A 44 -15.02 -0.58 8.06
C LEU A 44 -16.38 -0.96 8.65
N VAL A 45 -17.39 -1.25 7.81
CA VAL A 45 -18.74 -1.60 8.27
C VAL A 45 -18.75 -2.92 9.06
N ASN A 46 -17.83 -3.83 8.75
CA ASN A 46 -17.71 -5.11 9.45
C ASN A 46 -17.18 -4.98 10.89
N PHE A 47 -16.66 -3.81 11.26
CA PHE A 47 -16.12 -3.54 12.60
C PHE A 47 -17.03 -2.64 13.43
N VAL A 48 -18.26 -2.39 12.99
CA VAL A 48 -19.27 -1.65 13.77
C VAL A 48 -20.22 -2.64 14.42
N GLY A 49 -20.24 -2.63 15.76
CA GLY A 49 -21.14 -3.45 16.57
C GLY A 49 -22.60 -3.04 16.45
N ALA A 50 -23.51 -3.88 16.92
CA ALA A 50 -24.94 -3.59 16.94
C ALA A 50 -25.31 -2.40 17.86
N ASP A 51 -24.43 -2.08 18.81
CA ASP A 51 -24.49 -0.90 19.69
C ASP A 51 -23.95 0.37 19.03
N GLY A 52 -23.39 0.26 17.81
CA GLY A 52 -22.77 1.37 17.08
C GLY A 52 -21.33 1.64 17.49
N GLU A 53 -20.75 0.85 18.38
CA GLU A 53 -19.36 0.99 18.80
C GLU A 53 -18.40 0.38 17.76
N PHE A 54 -17.23 0.99 17.63
CA PHE A 54 -16.21 0.55 16.66
C PHE A 54 -15.21 -0.39 17.31
N ASP A 55 -15.04 -1.59 16.75
CA ASP A 55 -14.12 -2.61 17.23
C ASP A 55 -12.70 -2.41 16.63
N TYR A 56 -11.89 -1.62 17.35
CA TYR A 56 -10.50 -1.37 16.99
C TYR A 56 -9.60 -2.60 17.14
N GLU A 57 -9.94 -3.54 18.03
CA GLU A 57 -9.14 -4.75 18.25
C GLU A 57 -9.28 -5.68 17.04
N ALA A 58 -10.52 -5.97 16.63
CA ALA A 58 -10.81 -6.75 15.43
C ALA A 58 -10.23 -6.09 14.16
N LEU A 59 -10.30 -4.76 14.04
CA LEU A 59 -9.66 -4.04 12.93
C LEU A 59 -8.14 -4.26 12.94
N GLY A 60 -7.50 -4.19 14.10
CA GLY A 60 -6.06 -4.41 14.24
C GLY A 60 -5.64 -5.82 13.82
N GLU A 61 -6.40 -6.84 14.21
CA GLU A 61 -6.19 -8.22 13.77
C GLU A 61 -6.33 -8.37 12.26
N ALA A 62 -7.42 -7.82 11.69
CA ALA A 62 -7.66 -7.85 10.26
C ALA A 62 -6.56 -7.12 9.47
N ALA A 63 -6.08 -5.97 9.96
CA ALA A 63 -4.98 -5.23 9.35
C ALA A 63 -3.66 -6.01 9.37
N CYS A 64 -3.36 -6.74 10.44
CA CYS A 64 -2.20 -7.63 10.50
C CYS A 64 -2.29 -8.73 9.43
N VAL A 65 -3.45 -9.38 9.32
CA VAL A 65 -3.70 -10.43 8.32
C VAL A 65 -3.62 -9.86 6.91
N ALA A 66 -4.26 -8.72 6.64
CA ALA A 66 -4.24 -8.04 5.35
C ALA A 66 -2.83 -7.64 4.92
N THR A 67 -2.01 -7.12 5.84
CA THR A 67 -0.61 -6.77 5.57
C THR A 67 0.19 -8.01 5.14
N ARG A 68 0.05 -9.13 5.87
CA ARG A 68 0.71 -10.40 5.51
C ARG A 68 0.19 -10.96 4.19
N PHE A 69 -1.12 -10.87 3.95
CA PHE A 69 -1.74 -11.30 2.71
C PHE A 69 -1.18 -10.51 1.52
N LEU A 70 -1.13 -9.18 1.62
CA LEU A 70 -0.56 -8.33 0.58
C LEU A 70 0.92 -8.66 0.34
N ASP A 71 1.71 -8.87 1.39
CA ASP A 71 3.11 -9.29 1.22
C ASP A 71 3.24 -10.64 0.47
N ASN A 72 2.33 -11.60 0.69
CA ASN A 72 2.29 -12.83 -0.09
C ASN A 72 1.91 -12.59 -1.56
N VAL A 73 1.02 -11.62 -1.84
CA VAL A 73 0.62 -11.24 -3.20
C VAL A 73 1.80 -10.70 -4.01
N ILE A 74 2.76 -10.05 -3.35
CA ILE A 74 4.02 -9.61 -3.99
C ILE A 74 4.75 -10.82 -4.57
N GLU A 75 4.98 -11.84 -3.74
CA GLU A 75 5.69 -13.05 -4.16
C GLU A 75 4.95 -13.76 -5.30
N TYR A 76 3.64 -13.93 -5.13
CA TYR A 76 2.79 -14.58 -6.14
C TYR A 76 2.84 -13.88 -7.51
N ASN A 77 3.03 -12.55 -7.54
CA ASN A 77 3.04 -11.76 -8.77
C ASN A 77 4.42 -11.57 -9.41
N MET A 78 5.50 -12.12 -8.84
CA MET A 78 6.86 -11.91 -9.36
C MET A 78 6.98 -12.26 -10.85
N ASP A 79 6.41 -13.38 -11.29
CA ASP A 79 6.49 -13.79 -12.69
C ASP A 79 5.62 -12.94 -13.63
N ASN A 80 4.60 -12.25 -13.09
CA ASN A 80 3.64 -11.45 -13.87
C ASN A 80 4.13 -10.02 -14.18
N HIS A 81 5.22 -9.57 -13.58
CA HIS A 81 5.76 -8.24 -13.87
C HIS A 81 6.38 -8.15 -15.27
N ALA A 82 5.94 -7.19 -16.08
CA ALA A 82 6.33 -7.10 -17.49
C ALA A 82 7.84 -6.86 -17.72
N LEU A 83 8.53 -6.18 -16.80
CA LEU A 83 9.94 -5.81 -16.94
C LEU A 83 10.77 -6.37 -15.77
N PRO A 84 11.99 -6.89 -16.02
CA PRO A 84 12.90 -7.35 -14.97
C PRO A 84 13.17 -6.28 -13.89
N LYS A 85 13.32 -5.01 -14.29
CA LYS A 85 13.53 -3.89 -13.36
C LYS A 85 12.37 -3.70 -12.37
N ILE A 86 11.14 -4.03 -12.78
CA ILE A 86 9.99 -3.98 -11.87
C ILE A 86 10.10 -5.09 -10.83
N ARG A 87 10.45 -6.32 -11.26
CA ARG A 87 10.66 -7.45 -10.34
C ARG A 87 11.73 -7.12 -9.30
N GLU A 88 12.87 -6.59 -9.75
CA GLU A 88 13.98 -6.20 -8.88
C GLU A 88 13.56 -5.14 -7.84
N ALA A 89 12.88 -4.07 -8.30
CA ALA A 89 12.44 -2.99 -7.41
C ALA A 89 11.38 -3.45 -6.40
N VAL A 90 10.39 -4.23 -6.86
CA VAL A 90 9.31 -4.74 -6.01
C VAL A 90 9.84 -5.76 -5.00
N ALA A 91 10.76 -6.65 -5.40
CA ALA A 91 11.39 -7.61 -4.50
C ALA A 91 12.26 -6.94 -3.43
N SER A 92 12.89 -5.80 -3.75
CA SER A 92 13.66 -4.98 -2.82
C SER A 92 12.77 -4.28 -1.79
N ASP A 93 11.76 -3.54 -2.26
CA ASP A 93 11.06 -2.59 -1.41
C ASP A 93 9.81 -3.19 -0.74
N ARG A 94 9.27 -4.29 -1.29
CA ARG A 94 8.10 -5.05 -0.80
C ARG A 94 6.94 -4.20 -0.30
N ARG A 95 6.64 -3.12 -1.02
CA ARG A 95 5.63 -2.13 -0.61
C ARG A 95 4.23 -2.68 -0.73
N VAL A 96 3.41 -2.40 0.28
CA VAL A 96 1.98 -2.72 0.33
C VAL A 96 1.18 -1.46 0.68
N GLY A 97 -0.06 -1.36 0.21
CA GLY A 97 -1.00 -0.30 0.54
C GLY A 97 -2.33 -0.88 1.00
N ALA A 98 -2.59 -0.84 2.32
CA ALA A 98 -3.88 -1.20 2.89
C ALA A 98 -4.74 0.07 3.02
N GLY A 99 -5.77 0.17 2.19
CA GLY A 99 -6.79 1.20 2.25
C GLY A 99 -8.00 0.79 3.09
N LEU A 100 -9.02 1.64 3.07
CA LEU A 100 -10.28 1.45 3.79
C LEU A 100 -11.44 1.68 2.82
N ASP A 101 -12.50 0.92 2.97
CA ASP A 101 -13.80 1.19 2.36
C ASP A 101 -14.93 1.07 3.40
N ALA A 102 -16.10 1.57 3.04
CA ALA A 102 -17.28 1.62 3.90
C ALA A 102 -18.55 1.26 3.11
N GLU A 103 -18.39 0.38 2.11
CA GLU A 103 -19.47 -0.14 1.26
C GLU A 103 -19.95 -1.52 1.73
#